data_AF-A0A7C5WUQ2-F1
#
_entry.id   AF-A0A7C5WUQ2-F1
#
_cell.length_a   1.000
_cell.length_b   1.000
_cell.length_c   1.000
_cell.angle_alpha   90.00
_cell.angle_beta   90.00
_cell.angle_gamma   90.00
#
_symmetry.space_group_name_H-M   'P 1'
#
loop_
_entity.id
_entity.type
_entity.pdbx_description
1 polymer ?
#
loop_
_entity_poly.entity_id
_entity_poly.type
_entity_poly.pdbx_seq_one_letter_code
_entity_poly.pdbx_strand_id
1 'polypeptide(L)'
;MEIDCNKDLLKSILTSFSQMAPECDIPIVKKVVAFHTKYHPIKELVLKTHPFYGELAKGDFNFHLTNPSLQETFSKIREIIRCNQ
;
A
#
# COMPACT_ATOMS: atom_id res chain seq x y z
N MET A 1 21.46 -27.64 -10.25
CA MET A 1 21.97 -26.55 -11.10
C MET A 1 21.27 -25.29 -10.64
N GLU A 2 21.87 -24.65 -9.63
CA GLU A 2 21.24 -23.62 -8.81
C GLU A 2 21.41 -22.23 -9.43
N ILE A 3 20.56 -21.31 -8.98
CA ILE A 3 20.18 -20.01 -9.56
C ILE A 3 21.36 -19.02 -9.57
N ASP A 4 22.25 -19.12 -10.55
CA ASP A 4 23.25 -18.06 -10.82
C ASP A 4 22.87 -17.15 -12.00
N CYS A 5 21.86 -17.50 -12.80
CA CYS A 5 21.50 -16.75 -14.01
C CYS A 5 20.78 -15.40 -13.79
N ASN A 6 20.39 -15.03 -12.57
CA ASN A 6 19.52 -13.85 -12.38
C ASN A 6 20.20 -12.63 -11.76
N LYS A 7 21.37 -12.76 -11.13
CA LYS A 7 22.00 -11.62 -10.43
C LYS A 7 22.65 -10.63 -11.38
N ASP A 8 23.37 -11.13 -12.38
CA ASP A 8 24.05 -10.28 -13.36
C ASP A 8 23.04 -9.59 -14.30
N LEU A 9 21.97 -10.30 -14.67
CA LEU A 9 20.86 -9.71 -15.43
C LEU A 9 20.17 -8.59 -14.64
N LEU A 10 19.86 -8.82 -13.37
CA LEU A 10 19.29 -7.79 -12.49
C LEU A 10 20.21 -6.59 -12.35
N LYS A 11 21.52 -6.82 -12.20
CA LYS A 11 22.50 -5.74 -12.12
C LYS A 11 22.55 -4.94 -13.42
N SER A 12 22.52 -5.61 -14.57
CA SER A 12 22.49 -4.96 -15.89
C SER A 12 21.24 -4.08 -16.04
N ILE A 13 20.06 -4.60 -15.73
CA ILE A 13 18.79 -3.86 -15.85
C ILE A 13 18.79 -2.62 -14.94
N LEU A 14 19.17 -2.78 -13.67
CA LEU A 14 19.20 -1.68 -12.70
C LEU A 14 20.22 -0.60 -13.07
N THR A 15 21.35 -1.00 -13.65
CA THR A 15 22.36 -0.06 -14.16
C THR A 15 21.83 0.71 -15.37
N SER A 16 21.21 0.03 -16.35
CA SER A 16 20.61 0.69 -17.51
C SER A 16 19.46 1.64 -17.13
N PHE A 17 18.70 1.33 -16.08
CA PHE A 17 17.62 2.20 -15.61
C PHE A 17 18.14 3.54 -15.08
N SER A 18 19.29 3.54 -14.39
CA SER A 18 19.94 4.78 -13.94
C SER A 18 20.39 5.69 -15.09
N GLN A 19 20.55 5.15 -16.30
CA GLN A 19 20.94 5.92 -17.49
C GLN A 19 19.73 6.55 -18.21
N MET A 20 18.52 6.02 -18.02
CA MET A 20 17.32 6.49 -18.71
C MET A 20 16.58 7.62 -17.97
N ALA A 21 16.82 7.77 -16.66
CA ALA A 21 16.15 8.77 -15.81
C ALA A 21 17.18 9.52 -14.93
N PRO A 22 17.95 10.47 -15.50
CA PRO A 22 18.99 11.21 -14.78
C PRO A 22 18.44 12.09 -13.65
N GLU A 23 17.15 12.44 -13.68
CA GLU A 23 16.43 13.11 -12.60
C GLU A 23 16.24 12.23 -11.36
N CYS A 24 16.27 10.91 -11.53
CA CYS A 24 16.34 9.98 -10.41
C CYS A 24 17.83 9.78 -10.08
N ASP A 25 18.28 10.35 -8.96
CA ASP A 25 19.62 10.12 -8.40
C ASP A 25 19.72 8.68 -7.85
N ILE A 26 19.68 7.70 -8.75
CA ILE A 26 19.73 6.29 -8.39
C ILE A 26 21.20 5.93 -8.16
N PRO A 27 21.60 5.57 -6.93
CA PRO A 27 22.99 5.28 -6.62
C PRO A 27 23.46 4.03 -7.39
N ILE A 28 24.74 4.05 -7.79
CA ILE A 28 25.39 2.95 -8.50
C ILE A 28 25.22 1.64 -7.71
N VAL A 29 24.54 0.66 -8.32
CA VAL A 29 24.26 -0.64 -7.69
C VAL A 29 25.55 -1.47 -7.60
N LYS A 30 26.17 -1.49 -6.41
CA LYS A 30 27.44 -2.20 -6.16
C LYS A 30 27.27 -3.70 -5.97
N LYS A 31 26.14 -4.15 -5.40
CA LYS A 31 25.91 -5.55 -5.04
C LYS A 31 24.42 -5.89 -5.08
N VAL A 32 24.09 -7.05 -5.66
CA VAL A 32 22.74 -7.63 -5.63
C VAL A 32 22.79 -8.86 -4.73
N VAL A 33 21.97 -8.89 -3.69
CA VAL A 33 21.85 -10.04 -2.78
C VAL A 33 20.46 -10.64 -2.94
N ALA A 34 20.41 -11.89 -3.39
CA ALA A 34 19.18 -12.66 -3.43
C ALA A 34 19.00 -13.37 -2.09
N PHE A 35 17.92 -13.07 -1.38
CA PHE A 35 17.54 -13.79 -0.17
C PHE A 35 16.46 -14.79 -0.54
N HIS A 36 16.75 -16.08 -0.35
CA HIS A 36 15.70 -17.09 -0.29
C HIS A 36 15.01 -16.94 1.06
N THR A 37 13.95 -16.14 1.10
CA THR A 37 13.09 -16.16 2.28
C THR A 37 12.49 -17.55 2.36
N LYS A 38 12.58 -18.22 3.52
CA LYS A 38 11.77 -19.41 3.81
C LYS A 38 10.32 -18.99 4.04
N TYR A 39 9.77 -18.20 3.12
CA TYR A 39 8.35 -17.87 3.09
C TYR A 39 7.65 -19.20 2.88
N HIS A 40 7.17 -19.76 3.98
CA HIS A 40 6.08 -20.70 3.89
C HIS A 40 4.99 -19.90 3.16
N PRO A 41 4.36 -20.42 2.10
CA PRO A 41 3.17 -19.78 1.58
C PRO A 41 2.29 -19.56 2.79
N ILE A 42 2.00 -18.30 3.10
CA ILE A 42 1.02 -17.96 4.12
C ILE A 42 -0.22 -18.69 3.61
N LYS A 43 -0.57 -19.82 4.24
CA LYS A 43 -1.89 -20.46 4.02
C LYS A 43 -2.85 -19.30 3.96
N GLU A 44 -3.64 -19.17 2.90
CA GLU A 44 -4.63 -18.10 2.76
C GLU A 44 -5.29 -17.93 4.13
N LEU A 45 -4.81 -16.94 4.88
CA LEU A 45 -5.43 -16.57 6.11
C LEU A 45 -6.64 -15.91 5.54
N VAL A 46 -7.77 -16.62 5.59
CA VAL A 46 -9.08 -16.00 5.43
C VAL A 46 -8.97 -14.78 6.32
N LEU A 47 -8.79 -13.61 5.69
CA LEU A 47 -8.64 -12.35 6.39
C LEU A 47 -10.04 -12.07 6.92
N LYS A 48 -10.43 -12.79 7.97
CA LYS A 48 -11.34 -12.27 8.96
C LYS A 48 -10.55 -11.13 9.57
N THR A 49 -10.71 -9.95 8.97
CA THR A 49 -10.52 -8.71 9.70
C THR A 49 -11.34 -8.88 10.97
N HIS A 50 -10.68 -9.23 12.06
CA HIS A 50 -11.30 -9.13 13.38
C HIS A 50 -11.35 -7.64 13.64
N PRO A 51 -12.53 -7.00 13.59
CA PRO A 51 -12.60 -5.62 13.98
C PRO A 51 -12.22 -5.59 15.46
N PHE A 52 -11.04 -5.04 15.77
CA PHE A 52 -10.58 -4.82 17.15
C PHE A 52 -11.47 -3.82 17.91
N TYR A 53 -12.38 -3.17 17.18
CA TYR A 53 -13.43 -2.31 17.70
C TYR A 53 -14.78 -2.99 17.41
N GLY A 54 -15.50 -3.37 18.46
CA GLY A 54 -16.86 -3.93 18.34
C GLY A 54 -17.94 -2.87 18.05
N GLU A 55 -17.55 -1.59 18.00
CA GLU A 55 -18.48 -0.49 17.82
C GLU A 55 -18.68 -0.19 16.34
N LEU A 56 -19.92 -0.25 15.89
CA LEU A 56 -20.31 0.28 14.59
C LEU A 56 -20.01 1.78 14.56
N ALA A 57 -19.49 2.27 13.43
CA ALA A 57 -19.31 3.69 13.22
C ALA A 57 -20.65 4.41 13.46
N LYS A 58 -20.64 5.45 14.29
CA LYS A 58 -21.82 6.27 14.56
C LYS A 58 -21.68 7.58 13.79
N GLY A 59 -22.78 8.07 13.22
CA GLY A 59 -22.86 9.35 12.52
C GLY A 59 -22.77 10.58 13.43
N ASP A 60 -22.42 10.40 14.71
CA ASP A 60 -22.46 11.44 15.75
C ASP A 60 -21.19 12.32 15.73
N PHE A 61 -20.90 12.92 14.57
CA PHE A 61 -19.78 13.85 14.41
C PHE A 61 -20.29 15.20 13.90
N ASN A 62 -19.82 16.30 14.50
CA ASN A 62 -20.14 17.66 14.09
C ASN A 62 -19.05 18.22 13.17
N PHE A 63 -19.44 18.98 12.15
CA PHE A 63 -18.52 19.65 11.24
C PHE A 63 -18.99 21.07 10.97
N HIS A 64 -18.05 22.02 11.00
CA HIS A 64 -18.26 23.40 10.59
C HIS A 64 -17.39 23.66 9.36
N LEU A 65 -18.02 23.61 8.19
CA LEU A 65 -17.35 23.74 6.91
C LEU A 65 -17.86 24.99 6.21
N THR A 66 -16.95 25.84 5.76
CA THR A 66 -17.28 27.05 4.99
C THR A 66 -17.52 26.73 3.51
N ASN A 67 -17.02 25.59 3.03
CA ASN A 67 -17.19 25.15 1.65
C ASN A 67 -18.49 24.33 1.49
N PRO A 68 -19.45 24.79 0.65
CA PRO A 68 -20.73 24.10 0.47
C PRO A 68 -20.62 22.67 -0.06
N SER A 69 -19.66 22.40 -0.96
CA SER A 69 -19.48 21.07 -1.56
C SER A 69 -18.97 20.05 -0.53
N LEU A 70 -18.07 20.48 0.35
CA LEU A 70 -17.61 19.65 1.46
C LEU A 70 -18.75 19.42 2.45
N GLN A 71 -19.52 20.47 2.77
CA GLN A 71 -20.65 20.35 3.68
C GLN A 71 -21.68 19.32 3.19
N GLU A 72 -21.99 19.33 1.90
CA GLU A 72 -22.88 18.34 1.29
C GLU A 72 -22.30 16.92 1.36
N THR A 73 -21.01 16.77 1.05
CA THR A 73 -20.32 15.48 1.06
C THR A 73 -20.32 14.85 2.46
N PHE A 74 -19.96 15.63 3.48
CA PHE A 74 -19.96 15.16 4.87
C PHE A 74 -21.37 14.88 5.40
N SER A 75 -22.39 15.61 4.91
CA SER A 75 -23.79 15.32 5.24
C SER A 75 -24.24 13.98 4.66
N LYS A 76 -23.88 13.67 3.41
CA LYS A 76 -24.17 12.37 2.78
C LYS A 76 -23.50 11.21 3.54
N ILE A 77 -22.23 11.38 3.93
CA ILE A 77 -21.50 10.39 4.72
C ILE A 77 -22.18 10.15 6.07
N ARG A 78 -22.63 11.21 6.74
CA ARG A 78 -23.36 11.11 8.02
C ARG A 78 -24.63 10.25 7.88
N GLU A 79 -25.42 10.47 6.83
CA GLU A 79 -26.64 9.69 6.59
C GLU A 79 -26.31 8.22 6.24
N ILE A 80 -25.29 7.96 5.43
CA ILE A 80 -24.86 6.60 5.08
C ILE A 80 -24.48 5.80 6.34
N ILE A 81 -23.78 6.44 7.27
CA ILE A 81 -23.35 5.80 8.52
C ILE A 81 -24.55 5.55 9.46
N ARG A 82 -25.56 6.42 9.46
CA ARG A 82 -26.76 6.28 10.30
C ARG A 82 -27.64 5.08 9.91
N CYS A 83 -27.67 4.71 8.63
CA CYS A 83 -28.53 3.62 8.11
C CYS A 83 -28.17 2.21 8.62
N ASN A 84 -27.09 2.04 9.38
CA ASN A 84 -26.66 0.74 9.92
C ASN A 84 -26.83 0.62 11.45
N GLN A 85 -27.62 1.51 12.07
CA GLN A 85 -28.10 1.40 13.45
C GLN A 85 -29.55 0.94 13.48
#